data_AF-A0A0F9CZ04-F1
#
_entry.id   AF-A0A0F9CZ04-F1
#
_cell.length_a   1.000
_cell.length_b   1.000
_cell.length_c   1.000
_cell.angle_alpha   90.00
_cell.angle_beta   90.00
_cell.angle_gamma   90.00
#
_symmetry.space_group_name_H-M   'P 1'
#
loop_
_entity.id
_entity.type
_entity.pdbx_description
1 polymer ?
#
loop_
_entity_poly.entity_id
_entity_poly.type
_entity_poly.pdbx_seq_one_letter_code
_entity_poly.pdbx_strand_id
1 'polypeptide(L)'
;MTVQNVIPFIDYVGNGIVTSFSFNFRADDVTWVDVSFTDNFNGVSLNIDQDDNPGGSAEYSVAPPDLTTIRIERNTPVVQSMDYTRYDPFDSTSHENNLDKLTMIIQELLGGTI
;
A
#
# COMPACT_ATOMS: atom_id res chain seq x y z
N MET A 1 1.46 -16.55 -5.84
CA MET A 1 0.77 -15.75 -4.81
C MET A 1 -0.12 -14.79 -5.58
N THR A 2 -1.31 -14.48 -5.08
CA THR A 2 -2.32 -13.75 -5.84
C THR A 2 -2.97 -12.71 -4.96
N VAL A 3 -3.07 -11.48 -5.45
CA VAL A 3 -3.78 -10.41 -4.74
C VAL A 3 -5.26 -10.77 -4.58
N GLN A 4 -5.71 -10.82 -3.32
CA GLN A 4 -7.12 -11.03 -2.97
C GLN A 4 -7.91 -9.73 -3.08
N ASN A 5 -9.23 -9.85 -3.12
CA ASN A 5 -10.12 -8.68 -3.07
C ASN A 5 -10.00 -7.99 -1.70
N VAL A 6 -9.57 -6.73 -1.69
CA VAL A 6 -9.37 -5.92 -0.49
C VAL A 6 -9.75 -4.46 -0.76
N ILE A 7 -10.18 -3.75 0.28
CA ILE A 7 -10.36 -2.29 0.24
C ILE A 7 -8.97 -1.66 0.42
N PRO A 8 -8.46 -0.88 -0.55
CA PRO A 8 -7.08 -0.38 -0.55
C PRO A 8 -6.92 0.91 0.27
N PHE A 9 -7.74 1.12 1.30
CA PHE A 9 -7.63 2.26 2.19
C PHE A 9 -8.22 1.95 3.57
N ILE A 10 -7.81 2.73 4.56
CA ILE A 10 -8.36 2.71 5.91
C ILE A 10 -8.32 4.12 6.51
N ASP A 11 -9.36 4.46 7.25
CA ASP A 11 -9.50 5.75 7.93
C ASP A 11 -9.35 5.58 9.45
N TYR A 12 -8.63 6.52 10.05
CA TYR A 12 -8.39 6.63 11.48
C TYR A 12 -8.75 8.02 11.99
N VAL A 13 -9.03 8.08 13.28
CA VAL A 13 -9.16 9.33 14.03
C VAL A 13 -8.10 9.34 15.12
N GLY A 14 -7.22 10.34 15.07
CA GLY A 14 -6.19 10.57 16.07
C GLY A 14 -6.80 10.85 17.45
N ASN A 15 -6.10 10.44 18.49
CA ASN A 15 -6.51 10.61 19.89
C ASN A 15 -5.45 11.33 20.75
N GLY A 16 -4.39 11.88 20.12
CA GLY A 16 -3.28 12.52 20.81
C GLY A 16 -2.34 11.59 21.58
N ILE A 17 -2.50 10.26 21.47
CA ILE A 17 -1.70 9.27 22.22
C ILE A 17 -1.05 8.24 21.29
N VAL A 18 -1.81 7.70 20.33
CA VAL A 18 -1.34 6.63 19.44
C VAL A 18 -0.48 7.22 18.33
N THR A 19 0.68 6.61 18.10
CA THR A 19 1.66 7.02 17.08
C THR A 19 1.79 6.04 15.92
N SER A 20 1.29 4.82 16.05
CA SER A 20 1.37 3.77 15.04
C SER A 20 -0.03 3.39 14.58
N PHE A 21 -0.28 3.51 13.28
CA PHE A 21 -1.56 3.19 12.66
C PHE A 21 -1.34 2.10 11.63
N SER A 22 -1.87 0.91 11.88
CA SER A 22 -1.68 -0.24 10.99
C SER A 22 -2.59 -0.19 9.76
N PHE A 23 -2.23 -0.94 8.72
CA PHE A 23 -3.11 -1.24 7.59
C PHE A 23 -2.85 -2.67 7.14
N ASN A 24 -3.78 -3.25 6.37
CA ASN A 24 -3.80 -4.67 6.03
C ASN A 24 -3.88 -4.96 4.53
N PHE A 25 -3.89 -3.93 3.68
CA PHE A 25 -3.81 -4.11 2.24
C PHE A 25 -2.35 -4.29 1.79
N ARG A 26 -2.13 -5.14 0.79
CA ARG A 26 -0.80 -5.36 0.19
C ARG A 26 -0.31 -4.11 -0.52
N ALA A 27 0.95 -3.74 -0.30
CA ALA A 27 1.69 -2.77 -1.11
C ALA A 27 3.13 -3.29 -1.28
N ASP A 28 3.63 -3.37 -2.52
CA ASP A 28 4.96 -3.97 -2.75
C ASP A 28 6.12 -2.99 -2.47
N ASP A 29 5.82 -1.70 -2.28
CA ASP A 29 6.79 -0.66 -1.94
C ASP A 29 6.15 0.38 -1.00
N VAL A 30 6.92 0.94 -0.08
CA VAL A 30 6.46 1.99 0.86
C VAL A 30 5.98 3.24 0.14
N THR A 31 6.51 3.51 -1.06
CA THR A 31 6.11 4.63 -1.92
C THR A 31 4.73 4.45 -2.54
N TRP A 32 4.15 3.25 -2.44
CA TRP A 32 2.79 2.98 -2.93
C TRP A 32 1.75 3.19 -1.84
N VAL A 33 2.11 3.81 -0.71
CA VAL A 33 1.21 4.10 0.40
C VAL A 33 1.22 5.59 0.68
N ASP A 34 0.06 6.22 0.53
CA ASP A 34 -0.16 7.61 0.84
C ASP A 34 -0.85 7.76 2.20
N VAL A 35 -0.43 8.78 2.96
CA VAL A 35 -1.00 9.12 4.26
C VAL A 35 -1.43 10.58 4.25
N SER A 36 -2.72 10.84 4.50
CA SER A 36 -3.31 12.18 4.33
C SER A 36 -2.82 13.21 5.35
N PHE A 37 -2.43 12.78 6.55
CA PHE A 37 -1.94 13.64 7.61
C PHE A 37 -0.44 13.42 7.81
N THR A 38 0.37 14.41 7.44
CA THR A 38 1.83 14.27 7.37
C THR A 38 2.59 15.07 8.43
N ASP A 39 1.90 15.76 9.35
CA ASP A 39 2.58 16.49 10.43
C ASP A 39 3.21 15.49 11.42
N ASN A 40 4.47 15.72 11.77
CA ASN A 40 5.31 14.82 12.58
C ASN A 40 5.36 13.36 12.08
N PHE A 41 5.06 13.13 10.80
CA PHE A 41 5.09 11.81 10.19
C PHE A 41 6.53 11.31 9.99
N ASN A 42 6.80 10.09 10.42
CA ASN A 42 8.12 9.47 10.33
C ASN A 42 8.26 8.61 9.07
N GLY A 43 7.18 7.94 8.65
CA GLY A 43 7.16 7.12 7.44
C GLY A 43 6.24 5.91 7.53
N VAL A 44 6.23 5.12 6.46
CA VAL A 44 5.52 3.84 6.37
C VAL A 44 6.51 2.69 6.54
N SER A 45 6.11 1.68 7.31
CA SER A 45 6.81 0.40 7.42
C SER A 45 5.91 -0.71 6.89
N LEU A 46 6.43 -1.54 5.99
CA LEU A 46 5.70 -2.70 5.47
C LEU A 46 6.05 -3.96 6.27
N ASN A 47 5.09 -4.89 6.35
CA ASN A 47 5.38 -6.25 6.79
C ASN A 47 6.37 -6.91 5.83
N ILE A 48 7.24 -7.77 6.37
CA ILE A 48 8.32 -8.42 5.60
C ILE A 48 7.80 -9.30 4.45
N ASP A 49 6.63 -9.90 4.66
CA ASP A 49 5.98 -10.79 3.72
C ASP A 49 4.62 -10.21 3.40
N GLN A 50 4.54 -9.46 2.31
CA GLN A 50 3.30 -8.83 1.84
C GLN A 50 2.28 -9.82 1.30
N ASP A 51 2.68 -11.08 1.21
CA ASP A 51 2.12 -12.09 0.37
C ASP A 51 1.33 -13.06 1.28
N ASP A 52 1.92 -13.44 2.43
CA ASP A 52 1.26 -14.15 3.53
C ASP A 52 0.72 -13.21 4.64
N ASN A 53 1.31 -12.02 4.81
CA ASN A 53 0.92 -11.05 5.85
C ASN A 53 0.89 -9.60 5.30
N PRO A 54 -0.04 -9.27 4.39
CA PRO A 54 -0.11 -7.98 3.74
C PRO A 54 -0.28 -6.82 4.73
N GLY A 55 0.22 -5.65 4.34
CA GLY A 55 0.05 -4.41 5.09
C GLY A 55 1.29 -3.96 5.83
N GLY A 56 1.08 -3.16 6.87
CA GLY A 56 2.15 -2.44 7.54
C GLY A 56 1.63 -1.43 8.54
N SER A 57 2.43 -0.40 8.82
CA SER A 57 2.04 0.71 9.68
C SER A 57 2.56 2.06 9.19
N ALA A 58 1.74 3.09 9.41
CA ALA A 58 2.09 4.48 9.32
C ALA A 58 2.56 4.95 10.71
N GLU A 59 3.80 5.45 10.79
CA GLU A 59 4.45 5.80 12.04
C GLU A 59 4.62 7.31 12.19
N TYR A 60 4.28 7.83 13.37
CA TYR A 60 4.45 9.23 13.73
C TYR A 60 5.47 9.39 14.85
N SER A 61 6.27 10.46 14.77
CA SER A 61 7.18 10.86 15.84
C SER A 61 6.45 11.51 17.03
N VAL A 62 5.31 12.14 16.76
CA VAL A 62 4.40 12.73 17.75
C VAL A 62 2.98 12.30 17.38
N ALA A 63 2.20 11.86 18.37
CA ALA A 63 0.85 11.38 18.14
C ALA A 63 -0.01 12.48 17.48
N PRO A 64 -0.74 12.17 16.40
CA PRO A 64 -1.68 13.10 15.78
C PRO A 64 -2.68 13.63 16.82
N PRO A 65 -3.00 14.94 16.82
CA PRO A 65 -3.93 15.53 17.78
C PRO A 65 -5.29 14.82 17.80
N ASP A 66 -6.00 14.95 18.92
CA ASP A 66 -7.37 14.42 19.04
C ASP A 66 -8.27 14.94 17.92
N LEU A 67 -9.12 14.06 17.39
CA LEU A 67 -10.04 14.31 16.28
C LEU A 67 -9.37 14.57 14.90
N THR A 68 -8.06 14.33 14.76
CA THR A 68 -7.39 14.43 13.46
C THR A 68 -7.80 13.26 12.56
N THR A 69 -8.32 13.54 11.37
CA THR A 69 -8.64 12.51 10.37
C THR A 69 -7.38 12.08 9.62
N ILE A 70 -7.09 10.79 9.64
CA ILE A 70 -5.94 10.19 8.97
C ILE A 70 -6.46 9.13 8.02
N ARG A 71 -6.15 9.25 6.75
CA ARG A 71 -6.43 8.22 5.75
C ARG A 71 -5.11 7.64 5.28
N ILE A 72 -5.03 6.31 5.29
CA ILE A 72 -3.92 5.54 4.74
C ILE A 72 -4.47 4.79 3.54
N GLU A 73 -3.89 5.00 2.37
CA GLU A 73 -4.39 4.43 1.13
C GLU A 73 -3.27 3.97 0.21
N ARG A 74 -3.58 3.01 -0.67
CA ARG A 74 -2.64 2.54 -1.68
C ARG A 74 -2.71 3.42 -2.92
N ASN A 75 -1.54 3.77 -3.45
CA ASN A 75 -1.35 4.53 -4.67
C ASN A 75 -0.30 3.83 -5.55
N THR A 76 -0.71 2.78 -6.25
CA THR A 76 0.21 1.98 -7.06
C THR A 76 0.61 2.73 -8.33
N PRO A 77 1.90 2.86 -8.67
CA PRO A 77 2.32 3.53 -9.89
C PRO A 77 1.73 2.88 -11.14
N VAL A 78 0.93 3.65 -11.90
CA VAL A 78 0.25 3.21 -13.14
C VAL A 78 1.21 3.19 -14.33
N VAL A 79 2.26 2.40 -14.20
CA VAL A 79 3.28 2.16 -15.23
C VAL A 79 3.55 0.68 -15.36
N GLN A 80 3.69 0.21 -16.60
CA GLN A 80 4.08 -1.15 -16.93
C GLN A 80 5.51 -1.10 -17.49
N SER A 81 6.48 -1.56 -16.71
CA SER A 81 7.92 -1.47 -17.05
C SER A 81 8.53 -2.82 -17.45
N MET A 82 7.75 -3.90 -17.41
CA MET A 82 8.23 -5.24 -17.73
C MET A 82 8.42 -5.38 -19.24
N ASP A 83 9.63 -5.72 -19.65
CA ASP A 83 10.00 -5.98 -21.03
C ASP A 83 10.34 -7.47 -21.20
N TYR A 84 9.61 -8.15 -22.11
CA TYR A 84 9.89 -9.54 -22.44
C TYR A 84 10.76 -9.60 -23.69
N THR A 85 11.96 -10.15 -23.53
CA THR A 85 12.88 -10.43 -24.62
C THR A 85 12.46 -11.69 -25.37
N ARG A 86 12.63 -11.67 -26.68
CA ARG A 86 12.32 -12.83 -27.52
C ARG A 86 13.35 -13.93 -27.28
N TYR A 87 12.88 -15.17 -27.18
CA TYR A 87 13.66 -16.41 -27.01
C TYR A 87 14.23 -16.64 -25.61
N ASP A 88 14.01 -15.72 -24.66
CA ASP A 88 14.32 -15.98 -23.26
C ASP A 88 13.20 -16.79 -22.60
N PRO A 89 13.52 -17.57 -21.55
CA PRO A 89 12.52 -18.28 -20.77
C PRO A 89 11.49 -17.31 -20.20
N PHE A 90 10.22 -17.73 -20.21
CA PHE A 90 9.15 -16.97 -19.57
C PHE A 90 9.25 -17.09 -18.06
N ASP A 91 9.64 -16.01 -17.39
CA ASP A 91 9.62 -15.95 -15.93
C ASP A 91 8.18 -15.75 -15.43
N SER A 92 7.60 -16.85 -14.95
CA SER A 92 6.26 -16.86 -14.39
C SER A 92 6.12 -15.97 -13.16
N THR A 93 7.19 -15.79 -12.38
CA THR A 93 7.14 -14.96 -11.16
C THR A 93 7.02 -13.49 -11.52
N SER A 94 7.87 -13.00 -12.43
CA SER A 94 7.76 -11.64 -12.94
C SER A 94 6.42 -11.40 -13.63
N HIS A 95 5.86 -12.40 -14.33
CA HIS A 95 4.54 -12.27 -14.92
C HIS A 95 3.44 -12.09 -13.88
N GLU A 96 3.41 -12.98 -12.88
CA GLU A 96 2.41 -12.95 -11.81
C GLU A 96 2.44 -11.62 -11.05
N ASN A 97 3.64 -11.16 -10.68
CA ASN A 97 3.81 -9.87 -9.98
C ASN A 97 3.25 -8.69 -10.76
N ASN A 98 3.35 -8.70 -12.10
CA ASN A 98 2.77 -7.65 -12.93
C ASN A 98 1.24 -7.76 -13.03
N LEU A 99 0.67 -8.97 -13.03
CA LEU A 99 -0.78 -9.18 -12.98
C LEU A 99 -1.36 -8.76 -11.62
N ASP A 100 -0.66 -9.07 -10.53
CA ASP A 100 -0.98 -8.61 -9.17
C ASP A 100 -0.97 -7.07 -9.11
N LYS A 101 0.07 -6.43 -9.68
CA LYS A 101 0.15 -4.97 -9.77
C LYS A 101 -1.04 -4.36 -10.51
N LEU A 102 -1.41 -4.92 -11.66
CA LEU A 102 -2.58 -4.46 -12.41
C LEU A 102 -3.89 -4.66 -11.61
N THR A 103 -4.00 -5.76 -10.88
CA THR A 103 -5.15 -6.03 -10.01
C THR A 103 -5.24 -5.00 -8.90
N MET A 104 -4.11 -4.62 -8.28
CA MET A 104 -4.05 -3.58 -7.25
C MET A 104 -4.48 -2.21 -7.78
N ILE A 105 -4.00 -1.82 -8.97
CA ILE A 105 -4.42 -0.57 -9.64
C ILE A 105 -5.94 -0.59 -9.88
N ILE A 106 -6.50 -1.69 -10.35
CA ILE A 106 -7.95 -1.80 -10.59
C ILE A 106 -8.74 -1.65 -9.29
N GLN A 107 -8.27 -2.24 -8.18
CA GLN A 107 -8.90 -2.08 -6.88
C GLN A 107 -8.93 -0.62 -6.42
N GLU A 108 -7.83 0.12 -6.66
CA GLU A 108 -7.73 1.56 -6.35
C GLU A 108 -8.73 2.38 -7.17
N LEU A 109 -8.78 2.15 -8.49
CA LEU A 109 -9.73 2.80 -9.39
C LEU A 109 -11.20 2.55 -8.99
N LEU A 110 -11.51 1.32 -8.54
CA LEU A 110 -12.86 0.97 -8.06
C LEU A 110 -13.18 1.52 -6.67
N GLY A 111 -12.16 1.61 -5.80
CA GLY A 111 -12.27 2.14 -4.45
C GLY A 111 -12.41 3.67 -4.38
N GLY A 112 -12.27 4.36 -5.51
CA GLY A 112 -12.28 5.83 -5.59
C GLY A 112 -10.95 6.46 -5.17
N THR A 113 -9.87 5.69 -5.19
CA THR A 113 -8.52 6.10 -4.81
C THR A 113 -7.72 6.41 -6.06
N ILE A 114 -7.82 7.64 -6.58
CA ILE A 114 -7.00 8.14 -7.71
C ILE A 114 -6.97 9.66 -7.74
#